data_AF-A0A3M4M8I6-F1
#
_entry.id   AF-A0A3M4M8I6-F1
#
_cell.length_a   1.000
_cell.length_b   1.000
_cell.length_c   1.000
_cell.angle_alpha   90.00
_cell.angle_beta   90.00
_cell.angle_gamma   90.00
#
_symmetry.space_group_name_H-M   'P 1'
#
loop_
_entity.id
_entity.type
_entity.pdbx_description
1 polymer ?
#
loop_
_entity_poly.entity_id
_entity_poly.type
_entity_poly.pdbx_seq_one_letter_code
_entity_poly.pdbx_strand_id
1 'polypeptide(L)'
;MNADIDTPYNPGAYRGDSHEPLPPPTRYAHLNRNGLFDTHIAFGNYSGLDPATEITLQLECEEHRIYQKQEERGERQEVYCDAKRWRFQNSSKIPHLLFVLRLICFPFIWIPWGMGIFYLSLEELGYERYPTETAFLIALTSTVLMIISLATHMSGQKLAHYIQISGFLVCAAIVLWLKGTLWGSSEMHISFWLGTFLYFMGAIGFDCLLWLHSIISRHDGSEFNRVDGMVRFKRRFRRLFVAPFEEFDAVITLLPSGYGSHDYAITLYHRYTNTRLCLATKMHSLGLDKTNALAFWDCLQRYMDVTQPLPDLPVLEQSRHLDPTSIAHDARTGRKPRRWRDQATRGWKSNGEKRLNEQLQRYPWQQQPCVIKARLSEELTIEAWYRAQEAKGIQSTPRAEDFMRRPDYDE
;
A
#
# COMPACT_ATOMS: atom_id res chain seq x y z
N MET A 1 22.39 2.16 23.79
CA MET A 1 22.86 2.71 22.50
C MET A 1 22.54 4.19 22.54
N ASN A 2 23.56 5.05 22.68
CA ASN A 2 23.40 6.48 22.89
C ASN A 2 22.65 7.09 21.71
N ALA A 3 21.42 7.52 21.93
CA ALA A 3 20.66 8.27 20.94
C ALA A 3 21.30 9.66 20.83
N ASP A 4 21.77 9.99 19.62
CA ASP A 4 22.16 11.35 19.26
C ASP A 4 21.02 12.31 19.62
N ILE A 5 21.26 13.17 20.62
CA ILE A 5 20.34 14.22 21.07
C ILE A 5 20.44 15.47 20.17
N ASP A 6 21.33 15.50 19.17
CA ASP A 6 21.46 16.60 18.23
C ASP A 6 21.31 16.13 16.77
N THR A 7 20.08 15.88 16.31
CA THR A 7 19.83 15.91 14.85
C THR A 7 19.26 17.27 14.46
N PRO A 8 20.07 18.26 14.04
CA PRO A 8 19.53 19.41 13.33
C PRO A 8 18.81 18.88 12.09
N TYR A 9 17.56 19.29 11.90
CA TYR A 9 16.83 18.99 10.67
C TYR A 9 17.66 19.42 9.46
N ASN A 10 17.62 18.65 8.38
CA ASN A 10 18.39 18.97 7.19
C ASN A 10 17.88 20.26 6.54
N PRO A 11 18.70 20.95 5.72
CA PRO A 11 18.29 22.17 5.03
C PRO A 11 17.05 22.01 4.14
N GLY A 12 16.78 20.79 3.65
CA GLY A 12 15.58 20.46 2.85
C GLY A 12 14.32 20.17 3.67
N ALA A 13 14.40 20.17 5.00
CA ALA A 13 13.25 19.91 5.86
C ALA A 13 12.14 20.93 5.64
N TYR A 14 10.89 20.44 5.57
CA TYR A 14 9.76 21.30 5.33
C TYR A 14 9.49 22.21 6.53
N ARG A 15 9.36 23.52 6.26
CA ARG A 15 9.12 24.57 7.23
C ARG A 15 7.93 25.39 6.79
N GLY A 16 6.85 25.37 7.57
CA GLY A 16 5.62 26.09 7.26
C GLY A 16 5.77 27.61 7.28
N ASP A 17 6.78 28.14 7.97
CA ASP A 17 7.15 29.55 8.06
C ASP A 17 8.14 30.00 6.97
N SER A 18 8.54 29.10 6.05
CA SER A 18 9.43 29.46 4.94
C SER A 18 8.75 30.40 3.95
N HIS A 19 9.47 31.45 3.57
CA HIS A 19 9.08 32.40 2.53
C HIS A 19 9.85 32.19 1.21
N GLU A 20 10.57 31.07 1.07
CA GLU A 20 11.29 30.78 -0.17
C GLU A 20 10.32 30.64 -1.36
N PRO A 21 10.56 31.35 -2.48
CA PRO A 21 9.67 31.30 -3.64
C PRO A 21 9.70 29.93 -4.31
N LEU A 22 8.55 29.53 -4.85
CA LEU A 22 8.38 28.28 -5.60
C LEU A 22 7.96 28.57 -7.04
N PRO A 23 8.46 27.83 -8.03
CA PRO A 23 8.06 28.04 -9.42
C PRO A 23 6.60 27.59 -9.62
N PRO A 24 5.85 28.23 -10.54
CA PRO A 24 4.49 27.85 -10.86
C PRO A 24 4.45 26.44 -11.45
N PRO A 25 3.32 25.72 -11.32
CA PRO A 25 3.19 24.39 -11.90
C PRO A 25 3.25 24.45 -13.42
N THR A 26 3.72 23.36 -14.05
CA THR A 26 3.90 23.29 -15.52
C THR A 26 2.61 23.46 -16.31
N ARG A 27 1.44 23.19 -15.71
CA ARG A 27 0.14 23.38 -16.32
C ARG A 27 -0.72 24.22 -15.40
N TYR A 28 -1.34 25.28 -15.93
CA TYR A 28 -2.28 26.12 -15.16
C TYR A 28 -3.43 25.31 -14.55
N ALA A 29 -3.89 24.25 -15.21
CA ALA A 29 -4.90 23.33 -14.66
C ALA A 29 -4.46 22.65 -13.34
N HIS A 30 -3.16 22.58 -13.04
CA HIS A 30 -2.65 22.02 -11.80
C HIS A 30 -2.79 22.97 -10.60
N LEU A 31 -2.97 24.29 -10.82
CA LEU A 31 -3.20 25.27 -9.74
C LEU A 31 -4.53 25.05 -9.00
N ASN A 32 -5.50 24.45 -9.70
CA ASN A 32 -6.80 24.15 -9.15
C ASN A 32 -7.35 22.83 -9.73
N ARG A 33 -7.03 21.72 -9.06
CA ARG A 33 -7.46 20.37 -9.46
C ARG A 33 -8.88 20.03 -8.99
N ASN A 34 -9.79 20.98 -9.10
CA ASN A 34 -11.21 20.72 -8.81
C ASN A 34 -11.85 20.04 -10.02
N GLY A 35 -12.51 18.91 -9.76
CA GLY A 35 -13.23 18.13 -10.77
C GLY A 35 -14.55 17.61 -10.20
N LEU A 36 -15.22 16.72 -10.95
CA LEU A 36 -16.49 16.15 -10.53
C LEU A 36 -16.39 15.34 -9.22
N PHE A 37 -15.27 14.65 -9.03
CA PHE A 37 -14.99 13.82 -7.85
C PHE A 37 -13.77 14.30 -7.06
N ASP A 38 -13.07 15.31 -7.55
CA ASP A 38 -11.80 15.77 -7.00
C ASP A 38 -11.97 17.17 -6.42
N THR A 39 -11.50 17.36 -5.18
CA THR A 39 -11.49 18.66 -4.50
C THR A 39 -10.06 18.98 -4.06
N HIS A 40 -9.48 20.04 -4.60
CA HIS A 40 -8.17 20.53 -4.19
C HIS A 40 -8.22 21.04 -2.74
N ILE A 41 -7.25 20.64 -1.93
CA ILE A 41 -7.14 21.09 -0.54
C ILE A 41 -5.93 22.00 -0.34
N ALA A 42 -6.13 23.05 0.45
CA ALA A 42 -5.14 24.05 0.80
C ALA A 42 -4.06 23.47 1.73
N PHE A 43 -2.89 24.07 1.62
CA PHE A 43 -1.73 23.80 2.45
C PHE A 43 -1.62 24.88 3.55
N GLY A 44 -1.23 24.48 4.74
CA GLY A 44 -1.08 25.35 5.91
C GLY A 44 -2.36 25.49 6.75
N ASN A 45 -2.27 26.35 7.76
CA ASN A 45 -3.26 26.55 8.83
C ASN A 45 -3.52 25.31 9.69
N TYR A 46 -2.60 25.10 10.64
CA TYR A 46 -2.60 23.96 11.53
C TYR A 46 -3.75 24.01 12.54
N SER A 47 -4.71 23.10 12.39
CA SER A 47 -5.87 23.01 13.30
C SER A 47 -5.47 22.52 14.70
N GLY A 48 -4.39 21.72 14.78
CA GLY A 48 -4.01 21.00 15.98
C GLY A 48 -4.94 19.83 16.33
N LEU A 49 -5.90 19.50 15.47
CA LEU A 49 -6.82 18.38 15.61
C LEU A 49 -6.35 17.19 14.77
N ASP A 50 -6.31 16.02 15.39
CA ASP A 50 -5.91 14.78 14.73
C ASP A 50 -7.14 13.97 14.25
N PRO A 51 -6.98 13.14 13.21
CA PRO A 51 -8.07 12.32 12.68
C PRO A 51 -8.53 11.27 13.71
N ALA A 52 -9.81 11.29 14.06
CA ALA A 52 -10.38 10.37 15.03
C ALA A 52 -10.32 8.92 14.55
N THR A 53 -10.64 8.69 13.27
CA THR A 53 -10.60 7.35 12.66
C THR A 53 -9.22 6.70 12.79
N GLU A 54 -8.16 7.46 12.51
CA GLU A 54 -6.79 6.97 12.59
C GLU A 54 -6.41 6.64 14.04
N ILE A 55 -6.69 7.55 15.00
CA ILE A 55 -6.42 7.30 16.42
C ILE A 55 -7.14 6.04 16.91
N THR A 56 -8.41 5.89 16.57
CA THR A 56 -9.20 4.71 16.95
C THR A 56 -8.57 3.43 16.39
N LEU A 57 -8.20 3.41 15.11
CA LEU A 57 -7.55 2.26 14.48
C LEU A 57 -6.20 1.91 15.14
N GLN A 58 -5.35 2.92 15.40
CA GLN A 58 -4.06 2.70 16.04
C GLN A 58 -4.20 2.19 17.49
N LEU A 59 -5.22 2.63 18.23
CA LEU A 59 -5.50 2.12 19.57
C LEU A 59 -6.04 0.69 19.56
N GLU A 60 -6.87 0.33 18.57
CA GLU A 60 -7.36 -1.05 18.39
C GLU A 60 -6.24 -2.02 18.03
N CYS A 61 -5.31 -1.59 17.17
CA CYS A 61 -4.12 -2.35 16.80
C CYS A 61 -3.02 -2.32 17.88
N GLU A 62 -3.25 -1.64 19.01
CA GLU A 62 -2.30 -1.43 20.10
C GLU A 62 -0.95 -0.86 19.64
N GLU A 63 -0.98 0.07 18.69
CA GLU A 63 0.24 0.57 18.04
C GLU A 63 1.15 1.37 18.97
N HIS A 64 0.57 1.98 20.00
CA HIS A 64 1.29 2.65 21.09
C HIS A 64 2.20 1.73 21.93
N ARG A 65 2.19 0.40 21.65
CA ARG A 65 3.04 -0.61 22.29
C ARG A 65 4.02 -1.30 21.32
N ILE A 66 4.11 -0.86 20.06
CA ILE A 66 4.90 -1.55 19.03
C ILE A 66 6.36 -1.74 19.47
N TYR A 67 7.03 -0.69 19.95
CA TYR A 67 8.44 -0.80 20.38
C TYR A 67 8.63 -1.86 21.48
N GLN A 68 7.70 -1.92 22.43
CA GLN A 68 7.74 -2.89 23.53
C GLN A 68 7.52 -4.32 23.01
N LYS A 69 6.53 -4.52 22.13
CA LYS A 69 6.26 -5.84 21.51
C LYS A 69 7.45 -6.34 20.69
N GLN A 70 8.14 -5.44 20.00
CA GLN A 70 9.35 -5.79 19.23
C GLN A 70 10.51 -6.16 20.15
N GLU A 71 10.71 -5.40 21.23
CA GLU A 71 11.74 -5.67 22.24
C GLU A 71 11.51 -7.01 22.95
N GLU A 72 10.28 -7.30 23.38
CA GLU A 72 9.90 -8.58 24.01
C GLU A 72 10.13 -9.78 23.07
N ARG A 73 10.01 -9.58 21.75
CA ARG A 73 10.25 -10.61 20.74
C ARG A 73 11.73 -10.71 20.32
N GLY A 74 12.61 -9.84 20.82
CA GLY A 74 14.00 -9.74 20.38
C GLY A 74 14.13 -9.30 18.90
N GLU A 75 13.10 -8.66 18.35
CA GLU A 75 13.09 -8.16 16.98
C GLU A 75 13.78 -6.79 16.88
N ARG A 76 14.26 -6.44 15.69
CA ARG A 76 14.77 -5.08 15.43
C ARG A 76 13.62 -4.07 15.59
N GLN A 77 13.92 -2.92 16.18
CA GLN A 77 12.97 -1.80 16.32
C GLN A 77 12.72 -1.15 14.96
N GLU A 78 11.88 -1.79 14.15
CA GLU A 78 11.46 -1.30 12.84
C GLU A 78 9.98 -0.93 12.91
N VAL A 79 9.70 0.33 13.25
CA VAL A 79 8.33 0.87 13.28
C VAL A 79 8.04 1.58 11.98
N TYR A 80 6.79 1.45 11.50
CA TYR A 80 6.38 2.09 10.25
C TYR A 80 6.27 3.61 10.38
N CYS A 81 5.95 4.13 11.57
CA CYS A 81 5.86 5.56 11.85
C CYS A 81 6.69 5.89 13.11
N ASP A 82 7.71 6.73 12.94
CA ASP A 82 8.54 7.25 14.02
C ASP A 82 8.66 8.78 13.90
N ALA A 83 9.37 9.42 14.84
CA ALA A 83 9.57 10.86 14.85
C ALA A 83 10.32 11.41 13.61
N LYS A 84 11.01 10.56 12.84
CA LYS A 84 11.85 10.95 11.71
C LYS A 84 11.21 10.60 10.36
N ARG A 85 10.46 9.50 10.28
CA ARG A 85 9.91 8.93 9.05
C ARG A 85 8.59 8.20 9.25
N TRP A 86 7.70 8.33 8.28
CA TRP A 86 6.43 7.64 8.19
C TRP A 86 6.40 6.84 6.88
N ARG A 87 6.65 5.53 7.01
CA ARG A 87 6.72 4.53 5.94
C ARG A 87 5.33 4.09 5.52
N PHE A 88 5.20 3.84 4.22
CA PHE A 88 3.94 3.41 3.63
C PHE A 88 3.78 1.90 3.81
N GLN A 89 2.54 1.47 4.01
CA GLN A 89 2.20 0.07 3.87
C GLN A 89 2.36 -0.37 2.42
N ASN A 90 2.91 -1.56 2.22
CA ASN A 90 3.05 -2.15 0.89
C ASN A 90 1.65 -2.53 0.35
N SER A 91 1.12 -1.73 -0.58
CA SER A 91 -0.14 -1.99 -1.29
C SER A 91 0.12 -2.70 -2.63
N SER A 92 0.83 -3.83 -2.59
CA SER A 92 1.07 -4.67 -3.76
C SER A 92 -0.17 -5.50 -4.11
N LYS A 93 -0.46 -5.62 -5.41
CA LYS A 93 -1.52 -6.53 -5.91
C LYS A 93 -1.05 -7.99 -6.00
N ILE A 94 0.23 -8.26 -5.77
CA ILE A 94 0.82 -9.60 -5.88
C ILE A 94 0.14 -10.61 -4.93
N PRO A 95 -0.12 -10.29 -3.64
CA PRO A 95 -0.80 -11.25 -2.76
C PRO A 95 -2.20 -11.64 -3.26
N HIS A 96 -2.96 -10.67 -3.79
CA HIS A 96 -4.27 -10.92 -4.39
C HIS A 96 -4.14 -11.80 -5.64
N LEU A 97 -3.15 -11.54 -6.51
CA LEU A 97 -2.89 -12.36 -7.68
C LEU A 97 -2.52 -13.80 -7.30
N LEU A 98 -1.63 -13.99 -6.31
CA LEU A 98 -1.22 -15.31 -5.84
C LEU A 98 -2.40 -16.05 -5.20
N PHE A 99 -3.26 -15.35 -4.46
CA PHE A 99 -4.49 -15.92 -3.91
C PHE A 99 -5.46 -16.38 -5.00
N VAL A 100 -5.70 -15.56 -6.02
CA VAL A 100 -6.55 -15.93 -7.17
C VAL A 100 -5.95 -17.10 -7.94
N LEU A 101 -4.64 -17.09 -8.19
CA LEU A 101 -3.96 -18.16 -8.91
C LEU A 101 -4.01 -19.49 -8.13
N ARG A 102 -3.90 -19.44 -6.80
CA ARG A 102 -4.16 -20.58 -5.92
C ARG A 102 -5.57 -21.13 -6.10
N LEU A 103 -6.57 -20.25 -6.10
CA LEU A 103 -7.97 -20.63 -6.25
C LEU A 103 -8.27 -21.26 -7.62
N ILE A 104 -7.55 -20.82 -8.67
CA ILE A 104 -7.62 -21.41 -10.02
C ILE A 104 -6.96 -22.79 -10.07
N CYS A 105 -5.84 -23.01 -9.37
CA CYS A 105 -5.13 -24.29 -9.45
C CYS A 105 -5.97 -25.49 -8.99
N PHE A 106 -6.75 -25.39 -7.92
CA PHE A 106 -7.54 -26.50 -7.38
C PHE A 106 -8.54 -27.13 -8.37
N PRO A 107 -9.43 -26.35 -9.03
CA PRO A 107 -10.31 -26.91 -10.05
C PRO A 107 -9.53 -27.36 -11.29
N PHE A 108 -8.55 -26.60 -11.77
CA PHE A 108 -7.91 -26.86 -13.07
C PHE A 108 -7.02 -28.12 -13.11
N ILE A 109 -6.74 -28.78 -11.99
CA ILE A 109 -6.04 -30.08 -11.95
C ILE A 109 -6.78 -31.16 -12.75
N TRP A 110 -8.12 -31.12 -12.78
CA TRP A 110 -8.93 -32.11 -13.48
C TRP A 110 -8.90 -31.96 -15.01
N ILE A 111 -8.35 -30.87 -15.55
CA ILE A 111 -8.11 -30.74 -16.99
C ILE A 111 -7.00 -31.71 -17.44
N PRO A 112 -5.76 -31.65 -16.93
CA PRO A 112 -4.73 -32.60 -17.30
C PRO A 112 -5.00 -34.02 -16.79
N TRP A 113 -5.54 -34.20 -15.58
CA TRP A 113 -5.80 -35.52 -15.01
C TRP A 113 -7.10 -36.17 -15.52
N GLY A 114 -8.19 -35.43 -15.56
CA GLY A 114 -9.49 -35.93 -16.01
C GLY A 114 -9.57 -35.97 -17.53
N MET A 115 -9.42 -34.83 -18.20
CA MET A 115 -9.51 -34.80 -19.67
C MET A 115 -8.25 -35.37 -20.33
N GLY A 116 -7.06 -34.91 -19.93
CA GLY A 116 -5.80 -35.32 -20.56
C GLY A 116 -5.48 -36.81 -20.43
N ILE A 117 -5.32 -37.33 -19.21
CA ILE A 117 -4.93 -38.73 -19.01
C ILE A 117 -5.98 -39.71 -19.54
N PHE A 118 -7.27 -39.49 -19.27
CA PHE A 118 -8.29 -40.42 -19.74
C PHE A 118 -8.44 -40.39 -21.27
N TYR A 119 -8.36 -39.21 -21.89
CA TYR A 119 -8.35 -39.10 -23.35
C TYR A 119 -7.15 -39.85 -23.96
N LEU A 120 -5.95 -39.57 -23.47
CA LEU A 120 -4.70 -40.18 -23.97
C LEU A 120 -4.65 -41.68 -23.68
N SER A 121 -5.30 -42.15 -22.61
CA SER A 121 -5.39 -43.58 -22.30
C SER A 121 -6.25 -44.35 -23.31
N LEU A 122 -7.30 -43.73 -23.86
CA LEU A 122 -8.15 -44.34 -24.88
C LEU A 122 -7.43 -44.41 -26.23
N GLU A 123 -6.66 -43.38 -26.57
CA GLU A 123 -5.84 -43.34 -27.78
C GLU A 123 -4.77 -44.44 -27.74
N GLU A 124 -4.06 -44.60 -26.62
CA GLU A 124 -3.01 -45.62 -26.48
C GLU A 124 -3.55 -47.06 -26.54
N LEU A 125 -4.82 -47.27 -26.17
CA LEU A 125 -5.50 -48.56 -26.27
C LEU A 125 -5.97 -48.90 -27.70
N GLY A 126 -5.66 -48.06 -28.70
CA GLY A 126 -5.94 -48.32 -30.12
C GLY A 126 -7.34 -47.90 -30.59
N TYR A 127 -8.06 -47.10 -29.82
CA TYR A 127 -9.33 -46.52 -30.25
C TYR A 127 -9.08 -45.23 -31.06
N GLU A 128 -8.76 -45.37 -32.35
CA GLU A 128 -8.47 -44.23 -33.25
C GLU A 128 -9.64 -43.23 -33.41
N ARG A 129 -10.88 -43.64 -33.10
CA ARG A 129 -12.07 -42.76 -33.18
C ARG A 129 -13.17 -43.23 -32.21
N TYR A 130 -13.10 -42.80 -30.96
CA TYR A 130 -14.15 -43.05 -29.97
C TYR A 130 -15.39 -42.17 -30.26
N PRO A 131 -16.61 -42.65 -29.93
CA PRO A 131 -17.84 -41.91 -30.18
C PRO A 131 -17.88 -40.61 -29.36
N THR A 132 -18.45 -39.54 -29.92
CA THR A 132 -18.60 -38.22 -29.30
C THR A 132 -19.16 -38.29 -27.88
N GLU A 133 -20.03 -39.28 -27.61
CA GLU A 133 -20.60 -39.56 -26.30
C GLU A 133 -19.55 -39.85 -25.22
N THR A 134 -18.51 -40.62 -25.54
CA THR A 134 -17.46 -40.99 -24.56
C THR A 134 -16.57 -39.80 -24.21
N ALA A 135 -16.21 -39.00 -25.21
CA ALA A 135 -15.48 -37.74 -25.01
C ALA A 135 -16.29 -36.76 -24.16
N PHE A 136 -17.59 -36.66 -24.44
CA PHE A 136 -18.52 -35.83 -23.68
C PHE A 136 -18.63 -36.29 -22.23
N LEU A 137 -18.71 -37.60 -21.97
CA LEU A 137 -18.74 -38.14 -20.62
C LEU A 137 -17.45 -37.86 -19.84
N ILE A 138 -16.27 -37.97 -20.47
CA ILE A 138 -14.99 -37.62 -19.83
C ILE A 138 -14.93 -36.12 -19.52
N ALA A 139 -15.36 -35.27 -20.44
CA ALA A 139 -15.41 -33.83 -20.24
C ALA A 139 -16.41 -33.44 -19.13
N LEU A 140 -17.59 -34.08 -19.11
CA LEU A 140 -18.62 -33.84 -18.10
C LEU A 140 -18.15 -34.26 -16.71
N THR A 141 -17.60 -35.46 -16.57
CA THR A 141 -17.08 -35.96 -15.29
C THR A 141 -15.92 -35.10 -14.79
N SER A 142 -15.00 -34.71 -15.66
CA SER A 142 -13.92 -33.77 -15.32
C SER A 142 -14.48 -32.44 -14.82
N THR A 143 -15.47 -31.86 -15.52
CA THR A 143 -16.11 -30.59 -15.15
C THR A 143 -16.83 -30.69 -13.80
N VAL A 144 -17.54 -31.79 -13.54
CA VAL A 144 -18.19 -32.04 -12.25
C VAL A 144 -17.15 -32.11 -11.13
N LEU A 145 -16.03 -32.82 -11.35
CA LEU A 145 -14.93 -32.89 -10.39
C LEU A 145 -14.25 -31.52 -10.16
N MET A 146 -14.15 -30.67 -11.19
CA MET A 146 -13.69 -29.28 -11.03
C MET A 146 -14.61 -28.50 -10.09
N ILE A 147 -15.93 -28.56 -10.30
CA ILE A 147 -16.92 -27.84 -9.49
C ILE A 147 -16.90 -28.34 -8.04
N ILE A 148 -16.89 -29.65 -7.84
CA ILE A 148 -16.83 -30.27 -6.49
C ILE A 148 -15.52 -29.87 -5.79
N SER A 149 -14.39 -29.91 -6.50
CA SER A 149 -13.10 -29.51 -5.93
C SER A 149 -13.07 -28.04 -5.52
N LEU A 150 -13.70 -27.14 -6.30
CA LEU A 150 -13.80 -25.73 -5.94
C LEU A 150 -14.71 -25.51 -4.73
N ALA A 151 -15.90 -26.13 -4.72
CA ALA A 151 -16.86 -25.99 -3.63
C ALA A 151 -16.29 -26.49 -2.29
N THR A 152 -15.56 -27.60 -2.32
CA THR A 152 -14.93 -28.20 -1.12
C THR A 152 -13.71 -27.42 -0.65
N HIS A 153 -12.96 -26.78 -1.56
CA HIS A 153 -11.89 -25.87 -1.19
C HIS A 153 -12.42 -24.59 -0.52
N MET A 154 -13.49 -24.00 -1.08
CA MET A 154 -14.12 -22.79 -0.53
C MET A 154 -14.76 -23.02 0.85
N SER A 155 -15.24 -24.23 1.14
CA SER A 155 -15.79 -24.59 2.44
C SER A 155 -14.74 -24.93 3.50
N GLY A 156 -13.44 -24.87 3.15
CA GLY A 156 -12.33 -25.15 4.06
C GLY A 156 -12.24 -26.63 4.49
N GLN A 157 -12.92 -27.53 3.77
CA GLN A 157 -12.94 -28.94 4.11
C GLN A 157 -11.68 -29.64 3.58
N LYS A 158 -11.07 -30.48 4.42
CA LYS A 158 -9.94 -31.34 4.02
C LYS A 158 -10.31 -32.34 2.90
N LEU A 159 -11.61 -32.49 2.61
CA LEU A 159 -12.15 -33.33 1.54
C LEU A 159 -11.53 -33.02 0.17
N ALA A 160 -11.25 -31.74 -0.12
CA ALA A 160 -10.62 -31.33 -1.37
C ALA A 160 -9.28 -32.04 -1.59
N HIS A 161 -8.46 -32.18 -0.54
CA HIS A 161 -7.17 -32.86 -0.65
C HIS A 161 -7.33 -34.37 -0.85
N TYR A 162 -8.31 -35.01 -0.21
CA TYR A 162 -8.56 -36.45 -0.41
C TYR A 162 -8.97 -36.76 -1.85
N ILE A 163 -9.87 -35.95 -2.43
CA ILE A 163 -10.31 -36.08 -3.83
C ILE A 163 -9.13 -35.94 -4.80
N GLN A 164 -8.26 -34.97 -4.57
CA GLN A 164 -7.09 -34.74 -5.41
C GLN A 164 -6.03 -35.85 -5.25
N ILE A 165 -5.77 -36.32 -4.02
CA ILE A 165 -4.86 -37.44 -3.78
C ILE A 165 -5.39 -38.74 -4.41
N SER A 166 -6.70 -38.99 -4.35
CA SER A 166 -7.29 -40.14 -5.05
C SER A 166 -7.15 -40.02 -6.56
N GLY A 167 -7.34 -38.81 -7.11
CA GLY A 167 -7.14 -38.54 -8.53
C GLY A 167 -5.70 -38.79 -8.97
N PHE A 168 -4.73 -38.34 -8.17
CA PHE A 168 -3.30 -38.60 -8.38
C PHE A 168 -2.99 -40.10 -8.43
N LEU A 169 -3.48 -40.88 -7.45
CA LEU A 169 -3.22 -42.32 -7.37
C LEU A 169 -3.80 -43.08 -8.57
N VAL A 170 -5.03 -42.72 -8.99
CA VAL A 170 -5.67 -43.31 -10.17
C VAL A 170 -4.90 -42.97 -11.44
N CYS A 171 -4.53 -41.70 -11.65
CA CYS A 171 -3.77 -41.29 -12.83
C CYS A 171 -2.39 -41.94 -12.85
N ALA A 172 -1.69 -42.00 -11.70
CA ALA A 172 -0.38 -42.65 -11.61
C ALA A 172 -0.46 -44.15 -11.96
N ALA A 173 -1.51 -44.84 -11.50
CA ALA A 173 -1.73 -46.24 -11.84
C ALA A 173 -1.97 -46.45 -13.35
N ILE A 174 -2.75 -45.57 -13.99
CA ILE A 174 -3.00 -45.62 -15.45
C ILE A 174 -1.70 -45.40 -16.23
N VAL A 175 -0.92 -44.38 -15.86
CA VAL A 175 0.36 -44.08 -16.53
C VAL A 175 1.34 -45.24 -16.37
N LEU A 176 1.47 -45.80 -15.17
CA LEU A 176 2.32 -46.96 -14.91
C LEU A 176 1.88 -48.18 -15.71
N TRP A 177 0.57 -48.42 -15.82
CA TRP A 177 0.04 -49.56 -16.55
C TRP A 177 0.31 -49.46 -18.06
N LEU A 178 0.12 -48.28 -18.65
CA LEU A 178 0.25 -48.08 -20.10
C LEU A 178 1.70 -47.85 -20.55
N LYS A 179 2.51 -47.14 -19.76
CA LYS A 179 3.88 -46.74 -20.14
C LYS A 179 4.97 -47.48 -19.38
N GLY A 180 4.65 -48.22 -18.32
CA GLY A 180 5.61 -48.95 -17.50
C GLY A 180 6.52 -48.08 -16.62
N THR A 181 6.37 -46.75 -16.70
CA THR A 181 7.16 -45.76 -15.96
C THR A 181 6.32 -44.51 -15.69
N LEU A 182 6.65 -43.75 -14.63
CA LEU A 182 6.10 -42.42 -14.36
C LEU A 182 6.96 -41.29 -14.96
N TRP A 183 8.13 -41.62 -15.48
CA TRP A 183 9.11 -40.68 -15.99
C TRP A 183 9.29 -40.88 -17.49
N GLY A 184 9.00 -39.83 -18.25
CA GLY A 184 9.07 -39.82 -19.71
C GLY A 184 8.63 -38.48 -20.27
N SER A 185 8.72 -38.33 -21.59
CA SER A 185 8.37 -37.11 -22.31
C SER A 185 7.14 -37.25 -23.21
N SER A 186 6.38 -38.35 -23.07
CA SER A 186 5.12 -38.49 -23.83
C SER A 186 4.04 -37.52 -23.30
N GLU A 187 3.04 -37.24 -24.12
CA GLU A 187 1.93 -36.35 -23.76
C GLU A 187 1.21 -36.78 -22.47
N MET A 188 1.14 -38.08 -22.23
CA MET A 188 0.57 -38.65 -21.00
C MET A 188 1.42 -38.33 -19.76
N HIS A 189 2.75 -38.40 -19.87
CA HIS A 189 3.64 -37.99 -18.79
C HIS A 189 3.54 -36.48 -18.54
N ILE A 190 3.48 -35.67 -19.60
CA ILE A 190 3.33 -34.21 -19.51
C ILE A 190 2.02 -33.87 -18.80
N SER A 191 0.89 -34.48 -19.22
CA SER A 191 -0.41 -34.30 -18.56
C SER A 191 -0.36 -34.70 -17.08
N PHE A 192 0.23 -35.85 -16.76
CA PHE A 192 0.32 -36.32 -15.37
C PHE A 192 1.10 -35.35 -14.48
N TRP A 193 2.29 -34.93 -14.93
CA TRP A 193 3.14 -34.03 -14.17
C TRP A 193 2.61 -32.60 -14.14
N LEU A 194 1.91 -32.14 -15.19
CA LEU A 194 1.23 -30.84 -15.19
C LEU A 194 0.13 -30.78 -14.12
N GLY A 195 -0.72 -31.82 -14.02
CA GLY A 195 -1.73 -31.88 -12.96
C GLY A 195 -1.12 -31.99 -11.56
N THR A 196 -0.05 -32.76 -11.41
CA THR A 196 0.69 -32.87 -10.14
C THR A 196 1.33 -31.55 -9.73
N PHE A 197 1.90 -30.81 -10.68
CA PHE A 197 2.44 -29.48 -10.46
C PHE A 197 1.36 -28.49 -10.05
N LEU A 198 0.20 -28.50 -10.71
CA LEU A 198 -0.94 -27.65 -10.33
C LEU A 198 -1.43 -27.96 -8.90
N TYR A 199 -1.49 -29.23 -8.51
CA TYR A 199 -1.82 -29.63 -7.14
C TYR A 199 -0.79 -29.11 -6.14
N PHE A 200 0.50 -29.32 -6.39
CA PHE A 200 1.57 -28.81 -5.54
C PHE A 200 1.48 -27.28 -5.37
N MET A 201 1.29 -26.55 -6.46
CA MET A 201 1.17 -25.10 -6.46
C MET A 201 -0.05 -24.62 -5.66
N GLY A 202 -1.22 -25.26 -5.84
CA GLY A 202 -2.44 -24.93 -5.09
C GLY A 202 -2.36 -25.27 -3.60
N ALA A 203 -1.76 -26.42 -3.26
CA ALA A 203 -1.71 -26.91 -1.89
C ALA A 203 -0.68 -26.18 -1.01
N ILE A 204 0.53 -25.94 -1.54
CA ILE A 204 1.66 -25.39 -0.75
C ILE A 204 2.40 -24.28 -1.51
N GLY A 205 2.54 -24.39 -2.83
CA GLY A 205 3.40 -23.48 -3.61
C GLY A 205 3.02 -22.01 -3.48
N PHE A 206 1.73 -21.66 -3.62
CA PHE A 206 1.31 -20.26 -3.48
C PHE A 206 1.39 -19.74 -2.04
N ASP A 207 1.18 -20.59 -1.04
CA ASP A 207 1.39 -20.19 0.36
C ASP A 207 2.87 -19.90 0.64
N CYS A 208 3.77 -20.70 0.09
CA CYS A 208 5.21 -20.46 0.15
C CYS A 208 5.60 -19.16 -0.57
N LEU A 209 5.05 -18.91 -1.76
CA LEU A 209 5.28 -17.66 -2.50
C LEU A 209 4.72 -16.44 -1.77
N LEU A 210 3.54 -16.55 -1.14
CA LEU A 210 2.95 -15.51 -0.31
C LEU A 210 3.83 -15.22 0.90
N TRP A 211 4.31 -16.27 1.58
CA TRP A 211 5.23 -16.16 2.70
C TRP A 211 6.55 -15.50 2.29
N LEU A 212 7.16 -15.95 1.19
CA LEU A 212 8.40 -15.37 0.65
C LEU A 212 8.21 -13.89 0.26
N HIS A 213 7.10 -13.57 -0.41
CA HIS A 213 6.74 -12.18 -0.72
C HIS A 213 6.56 -11.34 0.55
N SER A 214 5.98 -11.91 1.61
CA SER A 214 5.78 -11.19 2.88
C SER A 214 7.10 -10.83 3.57
N ILE A 215 8.14 -11.64 3.38
CA ILE A 215 9.48 -11.41 3.93
C ILE A 215 10.23 -10.37 3.09
N ILE A 216 10.23 -10.55 1.76
CA ILE A 216 10.99 -9.69 0.86
C ILE A 216 10.37 -8.29 0.75
N SER A 217 9.05 -8.22 0.70
CA SER A 217 8.32 -7.00 0.36
C SER A 217 7.75 -6.27 1.58
N ARG A 218 8.36 -6.41 2.78
CA ARG A 218 7.86 -5.72 3.99
C ARG A 218 7.73 -4.20 3.82
N HIS A 219 8.67 -3.60 3.09
CA HIS A 219 8.67 -2.17 2.81
C HIS A 219 9.05 -1.89 1.35
N ASP A 220 8.28 -1.03 0.69
CA ASP A 220 8.55 -0.61 -0.69
C ASP A 220 9.58 0.53 -0.79
N GLY A 221 10.23 0.89 0.32
CA GLY A 221 11.10 2.07 0.42
C GLY A 221 10.35 3.40 0.26
N SER A 222 9.01 3.35 0.34
CA SER A 222 8.16 4.53 0.25
C SER A 222 7.91 5.10 1.65
N GLU A 223 8.21 6.38 1.84
CA GLU A 223 8.14 7.06 3.13
C GLU A 223 7.99 8.57 2.97
N PHE A 224 7.36 9.20 3.95
CA PHE A 224 7.51 10.60 4.27
C PHE A 224 8.66 10.74 5.26
N ASN A 225 9.65 11.57 4.97
CA ASN A 225 10.78 11.79 5.86
C ASN A 225 10.76 13.24 6.36
N ARG A 226 10.52 13.42 7.66
CA ARG A 226 10.45 14.70 8.36
C ARG A 226 11.83 15.37 8.46
N VAL A 227 12.90 14.58 8.64
CA VAL A 227 14.27 15.10 8.80
C VAL A 227 14.76 15.78 7.53
N ASP A 228 14.46 15.18 6.38
CA ASP A 228 14.90 15.68 5.06
C ASP A 228 13.84 16.51 4.34
N GLY A 229 12.59 16.50 4.80
CA GLY A 229 11.44 17.11 4.10
C GLY A 229 11.01 16.39 2.82
N MET A 230 11.48 15.16 2.61
CA MET A 230 11.35 14.42 1.36
C MET A 230 10.19 13.43 1.36
N VAL A 231 9.51 13.34 0.22
CA VAL A 231 8.55 12.28 -0.08
C VAL A 231 9.22 11.28 -1.00
N ARG A 232 9.32 10.03 -0.54
CA ARG A 232 9.89 8.92 -1.30
C ARG A 232 8.78 7.95 -1.62
N PHE A 233 8.60 7.58 -2.88
CA PHE A 233 7.68 6.48 -3.21
C PHE A 233 8.05 5.72 -4.47
N LYS A 234 7.76 4.42 -4.41
CA LYS A 234 8.05 3.49 -5.50
C LYS A 234 7.04 3.66 -6.62
N ARG A 235 7.55 3.78 -7.84
CA ARG A 235 6.74 3.79 -9.07
C ARG A 235 6.82 2.42 -9.73
N ARG A 236 5.75 2.03 -10.42
CA ARG A 236 5.69 0.75 -11.14
C ARG A 236 6.84 0.67 -12.16
N PHE A 237 7.70 -0.35 -12.02
CA PHE A 237 8.85 -0.61 -12.89
C PHE A 237 9.80 0.58 -13.08
N ARG A 238 9.87 1.51 -12.13
CA ARG A 238 10.76 2.68 -12.19
C ARG A 238 11.49 2.85 -10.87
N ARG A 239 12.59 3.60 -10.90
CA ARG A 239 13.34 4.01 -9.70
C ARG A 239 12.42 4.75 -8.73
N LEU A 240 12.78 4.67 -7.45
CA LEU A 240 12.15 5.41 -6.35
C LEU A 240 12.05 6.89 -6.74
N PHE A 241 10.86 7.46 -6.61
CA PHE A 241 10.64 8.89 -6.83
C PHE A 241 10.83 9.62 -5.52
N VAL A 242 11.71 10.61 -5.52
CA VAL A 242 12.08 11.45 -4.38
C VAL A 242 11.85 12.90 -4.78
N ALA A 243 11.04 13.63 -4.03
CA ALA A 243 10.84 15.06 -4.23
C ALA A 243 10.48 15.74 -2.90
N PRO A 244 10.79 17.04 -2.74
CA PRO A 244 10.38 17.81 -1.57
C PRO A 244 8.87 17.78 -1.34
N PHE A 245 8.44 17.77 -0.09
CA PHE A 245 7.02 17.70 0.29
C PHE A 245 6.19 18.89 -0.23
N GLU A 246 6.78 20.08 -0.25
CA GLU A 246 6.12 21.30 -0.74
C GLU A 246 5.81 21.27 -2.25
N GLU A 247 6.45 20.38 -3.02
CA GLU A 247 6.19 20.19 -4.46
C GLU A 247 4.92 19.38 -4.73
N PHE A 248 4.24 18.87 -3.70
CA PHE A 248 3.01 18.11 -3.83
C PHE A 248 1.79 18.94 -3.49
N ASP A 249 0.82 18.96 -4.40
CA ASP A 249 -0.53 19.49 -4.17
C ASP A 249 -1.45 18.34 -3.77
N ALA A 250 -2.19 18.53 -2.68
CA ALA A 250 -3.12 17.54 -2.19
C ALA A 250 -4.52 17.74 -2.77
N VAL A 251 -5.16 16.63 -3.08
CA VAL A 251 -6.52 16.57 -3.62
C VAL A 251 -7.28 15.47 -2.90
N ILE A 252 -8.48 15.77 -2.43
CA ILE A 252 -9.42 14.77 -1.94
C ILE A 252 -10.20 14.23 -3.14
N THR A 253 -10.11 12.94 -3.38
CA THR A 253 -10.86 12.21 -4.39
C THR A 253 -12.00 11.44 -3.72
N LEU A 254 -13.21 11.60 -4.24
CA LEU A 254 -14.38 10.79 -3.90
C LEU A 254 -14.28 9.44 -4.61
N LEU A 255 -14.33 8.34 -3.86
CA LEU A 255 -14.40 6.99 -4.37
C LEU A 255 -15.83 6.48 -4.18
N PRO A 256 -16.68 6.52 -5.23
CA PRO A 256 -18.00 5.94 -5.16
C PRO A 256 -17.88 4.42 -5.01
N SER A 257 -18.58 3.87 -4.04
CA SER A 257 -18.72 2.42 -3.89
C SER A 257 -19.93 1.93 -4.69
N GLY A 258 -19.90 0.67 -5.13
CA GLY A 258 -21.00 0.06 -5.88
C GLY A 258 -22.32 -0.07 -5.09
N TYR A 259 -22.30 0.15 -3.77
CA TYR A 259 -23.46 0.03 -2.88
C TYR A 259 -24.07 1.40 -2.50
N GLY A 260 -23.69 2.48 -3.18
CA GLY A 260 -24.19 3.82 -2.90
C GLY A 260 -23.55 4.50 -1.68
N SER A 261 -22.50 3.90 -1.11
CA SER A 261 -21.62 4.61 -0.17
C SER A 261 -20.50 5.33 -0.93
N HIS A 262 -19.82 6.24 -0.24
CA HIS A 262 -18.66 6.91 -0.79
C HIS A 262 -17.53 6.97 0.25
N ASP A 263 -16.31 6.80 -0.23
CA ASP A 263 -15.10 6.98 0.57
C ASP A 263 -14.33 8.19 0.07
N TYR A 264 -13.52 8.79 0.94
CA TYR A 264 -12.58 9.83 0.54
C TYR A 264 -11.15 9.30 0.59
N ALA A 265 -10.38 9.57 -0.45
CA ALA A 265 -8.94 9.34 -0.45
C ALA A 265 -8.19 10.63 -0.72
N ILE A 266 -7.01 10.76 -0.12
CA ILE A 266 -6.11 11.86 -0.42
C ILE A 266 -5.12 11.40 -1.49
N THR A 267 -5.05 12.15 -2.58
CA THR A 267 -4.06 11.97 -3.64
C THR A 267 -3.16 13.19 -3.70
N LEU A 268 -1.85 12.96 -3.57
CA LEU A 268 -0.83 13.97 -3.74
C LEU A 268 -0.37 13.99 -5.19
N TYR A 269 -0.45 15.14 -5.84
CA TYR A 269 0.02 15.36 -7.20
C TYR A 269 1.28 16.19 -7.18
N HIS A 270 2.34 15.69 -7.82
CA HIS A 270 3.55 16.49 -8.00
C HIS A 270 3.27 17.65 -8.95
N ARG A 271 3.67 18.88 -8.60
CA ARG A 271 3.42 20.10 -9.41
C ARG A 271 4.03 20.02 -10.80
N TYR A 272 5.30 19.60 -10.85
CA TYR A 272 6.13 19.72 -12.06
C TYR A 272 6.13 18.47 -12.94
N THR A 273 5.66 17.33 -12.43
CA THR A 273 5.67 16.05 -13.15
C THR A 273 4.28 15.43 -13.10
N ASN A 274 3.96 14.54 -14.04
CA ASN A 274 2.67 13.84 -14.04
C ASN A 274 2.62 12.69 -13.00
N THR A 275 3.41 12.78 -11.93
CA THR A 275 3.48 11.76 -10.89
C THR A 275 2.46 12.05 -9.80
N ARG A 276 1.71 11.04 -9.40
CA ARG A 276 0.75 11.12 -8.30
C ARG A 276 0.94 9.99 -7.30
N LEU A 277 0.58 10.26 -6.05
CA LEU A 277 0.65 9.34 -4.93
C LEU A 277 -0.72 9.31 -4.24
N CYS A 278 -1.47 8.22 -4.38
CA CYS A 278 -2.67 7.98 -3.60
C CYS A 278 -2.28 7.42 -2.21
N LEU A 279 -2.80 8.04 -1.15
CA LEU A 279 -2.51 7.69 0.25
C LEU A 279 -3.44 6.62 0.81
N ALA A 280 -4.60 6.39 0.18
CA ALA A 280 -5.52 5.34 0.58
C ALA A 280 -4.84 3.96 0.52
N THR A 281 -5.10 3.12 1.52
CA THR A 281 -4.48 1.79 1.74
C THR A 281 -2.97 1.81 2.00
N LYS A 282 -2.30 2.96 1.88
CA LYS A 282 -0.86 3.10 2.14
C LYS A 282 -0.59 3.74 3.50
N MET A 283 -1.39 4.73 3.85
CA MET A 283 -1.18 5.59 5.03
C MET A 283 -2.45 5.76 5.86
N HIS A 284 -3.61 5.80 5.22
CA HIS A 284 -4.90 5.81 5.89
C HIS A 284 -5.78 4.67 5.38
N SER A 285 -6.70 4.20 6.23
CA SER A 285 -7.67 3.17 5.85
C SER A 285 -8.66 3.66 4.79
N LEU A 286 -9.27 2.72 4.09
CA LEU A 286 -10.50 2.99 3.32
C LEU A 286 -11.65 3.30 4.29
N GLY A 287 -12.72 3.97 3.83
CA GLY A 287 -13.83 4.39 4.69
C GLY A 287 -13.64 5.72 5.44
N LEU A 288 -12.72 6.58 4.99
CA LEU A 288 -12.48 7.88 5.63
C LEU A 288 -13.59 8.88 5.26
N ASP A 289 -14.24 9.49 6.25
CA ASP A 289 -15.12 10.65 6.05
C ASP A 289 -14.32 11.85 5.53
N LYS A 290 -14.97 12.76 4.80
CA LYS A 290 -14.40 14.02 4.32
C LYS A 290 -13.74 14.81 5.45
N THR A 291 -14.39 14.90 6.61
CA THR A 291 -13.86 15.66 7.77
C THR A 291 -12.61 15.01 8.32
N ASN A 292 -12.62 13.68 8.46
CA ASN A 292 -11.46 12.92 8.90
C ASN A 292 -10.34 12.93 7.86
N ALA A 293 -10.65 13.00 6.56
CA ALA A 293 -9.65 13.19 5.50
C ALA A 293 -8.97 14.57 5.59
N LEU A 294 -9.73 15.62 5.86
CA LEU A 294 -9.18 16.96 6.08
C LEU A 294 -8.31 17.02 7.34
N ALA A 295 -8.74 16.39 8.42
CA ALA A 295 -7.95 16.26 9.66
C ALA A 295 -6.68 15.43 9.45
N PHE A 296 -6.77 14.36 8.66
CA PHE A 296 -5.60 13.55 8.30
C PHE A 296 -4.59 14.35 7.49
N TRP A 297 -5.04 15.17 6.54
CA TRP A 297 -4.17 16.06 5.79
C TRP A 297 -3.49 17.11 6.69
N ASP A 298 -4.21 17.70 7.64
CA ASP A 298 -3.63 18.60 8.66
C ASP A 298 -2.58 17.89 9.53
N CYS A 299 -2.90 16.68 9.99
CA CYS A 299 -2.00 15.82 10.76
C CYS A 299 -0.72 15.49 9.97
N LEU A 300 -0.84 15.11 8.70
CA LEU A 300 0.30 14.81 7.83
C LEU A 300 1.18 16.05 7.60
N GLN A 301 0.57 17.23 7.40
CA GLN A 301 1.34 18.47 7.26
C GLN A 301 2.08 18.82 8.55
N ARG A 302 1.43 18.73 9.72
CA ARG A 302 2.10 18.91 11.03
C ARG A 302 3.23 17.92 11.25
N TYR A 303 3.03 16.67 10.81
CA TYR A 303 4.08 15.65 10.85
C TYR A 303 5.28 16.01 9.97
N MET A 304 5.08 16.64 8.81
CA MET A 304 6.19 17.03 7.94
C MET A 304 6.83 18.37 8.31
N ASP A 305 6.08 19.28 8.95
CA ASP A 305 6.56 20.61 9.32
C ASP A 305 7.38 20.56 10.62
N VAL A 306 8.67 20.83 10.51
CA VAL A 306 9.60 20.82 11.65
C VAL A 306 9.37 21.97 12.64
N THR A 307 8.63 23.00 12.23
CA THR A 307 8.25 24.13 13.10
C THR A 307 7.07 23.78 14.02
N GLN A 308 6.30 22.75 13.66
CA GLN A 308 5.17 22.25 14.43
C GLN A 308 5.58 21.03 15.26
N PRO A 309 4.98 20.82 16.44
CA PRO A 309 5.15 19.57 17.17
C PRO A 309 4.54 18.41 16.37
N LEU A 310 5.09 17.21 16.56
CA LEU A 310 4.50 15.99 16.02
C LEU A 310 3.00 15.87 16.39
N PRO A 311 2.17 15.33 15.49
CA PRO A 311 0.76 15.11 15.77
C PRO A 311 0.55 14.15 16.95
N ASP A 312 -0.59 14.26 17.61
CA ASP A 312 -0.88 13.50 18.82
C ASP A 312 -1.45 12.11 18.48
N LEU A 313 -0.66 11.29 17.81
CA LEU A 313 -1.04 9.93 17.40
C LEU A 313 -0.52 8.87 18.38
N PRO A 314 -1.29 7.80 18.68
CA PRO A 314 -0.86 6.68 19.51
C PRO A 314 0.47 6.07 19.07
N VAL A 315 0.70 5.89 17.77
CA VAL A 315 1.95 5.31 17.23
C VAL A 315 3.19 6.16 17.53
N LEU A 316 3.03 7.50 17.54
CA LEU A 316 4.13 8.44 17.73
C LEU A 316 4.52 8.62 19.20
N GLU A 317 3.67 8.23 20.15
CA GLU A 317 3.91 8.39 21.59
C GLU A 317 5.30 7.89 22.02
N GLN A 318 5.73 6.74 21.47
CA GLN A 318 6.97 6.10 21.84
C GLN A 318 8.22 6.84 21.31
N SER A 319 8.11 7.55 20.19
CA SER A 319 9.21 8.32 19.60
C SER A 319 9.09 9.83 19.82
N ARG A 320 7.99 10.33 20.39
CA ARG A 320 7.68 11.76 20.53
C ARG A 320 8.75 12.53 21.32
N HIS A 321 9.35 11.88 22.32
CA HIS A 321 10.41 12.45 23.15
C HIS A 321 11.76 12.60 22.41
N LEU A 322 11.87 12.11 21.17
CA LEU A 322 13.06 12.27 20.33
C LEU A 322 12.99 13.51 19.44
N ASP A 323 11.82 14.14 19.29
CA ASP A 323 11.62 15.32 18.46
C ASP A 323 11.75 16.59 19.32
N PRO A 324 12.72 17.49 19.03
CA PRO A 324 12.99 18.66 19.88
C PRO A 324 11.81 19.65 19.91
N THR A 325 11.09 19.80 18.79
CA THR A 325 9.94 20.70 18.69
C THR A 325 8.78 20.19 19.56
N SER A 326 8.54 18.87 19.55
CA SER A 326 7.58 18.21 20.42
C SER A 326 7.95 18.30 21.90
N ILE A 327 9.22 18.12 22.27
CA ILE A 327 9.68 18.25 23.67
C ILE A 327 9.35 19.65 24.21
N ALA A 328 9.72 20.70 23.47
CA ALA A 328 9.46 22.07 23.88
C ALA A 328 7.95 22.37 23.98
N HIS A 329 7.16 21.85 23.03
CA HIS A 329 5.72 22.02 23.04
C HIS A 329 5.05 21.28 24.21
N ASP A 330 5.45 20.04 24.48
CA ASP A 330 4.88 19.21 25.53
C ASP A 330 5.22 19.76 26.92
N ALA A 331 6.43 20.29 27.11
CA ALA A 331 6.85 21.00 28.33
C ALA A 331 5.98 22.25 28.57
N ARG A 332 5.68 23.02 27.52
CA ARG A 332 4.84 24.24 27.61
C ARG A 332 3.37 23.92 27.89
N THR A 333 2.83 22.84 27.33
CA THR A 333 1.41 22.47 27.45
C THR A 333 1.11 21.56 28.64
N GLY A 334 2.14 21.02 29.31
CA GLY A 334 1.97 20.08 30.41
C GLY A 334 1.39 18.73 29.98
N ARG A 335 1.65 18.32 28.73
CA ARG A 335 1.17 17.05 28.19
C ARG A 335 1.74 15.88 28.99
N LYS A 336 0.88 14.90 29.35
CA LYS A 336 1.33 13.65 29.98
C LYS A 336 2.15 12.78 29.00
N PRO A 337 3.37 12.33 29.36
CA PRO A 337 4.23 11.53 28.47
C PRO A 337 3.72 10.13 28.11
N ARG A 338 2.74 9.61 28.87
CA ARG A 338 2.13 8.29 28.68
C ARG A 338 0.64 8.37 28.36
N ARG A 339 0.18 9.51 27.82
CA ARG A 339 -1.23 9.78 27.51
C ARG A 339 -1.89 8.59 26.80
N TRP A 340 -1.31 8.13 25.68
CA TRP A 340 -1.92 7.07 24.87
C TRP A 340 -1.72 5.68 25.46
N ARG A 341 -0.63 5.47 26.21
CA ARG A 341 -0.36 4.18 26.87
C ARG A 341 -1.31 3.90 28.03
N ASP A 342 -1.71 4.95 28.74
CA ASP A 342 -2.62 4.86 29.87
C ASP A 342 -4.09 5.04 29.43
N GLN A 343 -4.34 5.39 28.16
CA GLN A 343 -5.68 5.52 27.57
C GLN A 343 -6.28 4.14 27.28
N ALA A 344 -7.36 3.78 27.97
CA ALA A 344 -8.10 2.56 27.68
C ALA A 344 -8.88 2.68 26.34
N THR A 345 -8.71 1.69 25.46
CA THR A 345 -9.36 1.64 24.14
C THR A 345 -10.89 1.71 24.23
N ARG A 346 -11.50 1.01 25.20
CA ARG A 346 -12.97 1.07 25.43
C ARG A 346 -13.44 2.48 25.83
N GLY A 347 -12.69 3.15 26.71
CA GLY A 347 -13.00 4.51 27.14
C GLY A 347 -12.80 5.56 26.03
N TRP A 348 -11.83 5.32 25.14
CA TRP A 348 -11.64 6.13 23.94
C TRP A 348 -12.88 6.04 23.03
N LYS A 349 -13.28 4.82 22.65
CA LYS A 349 -14.45 4.58 21.78
C LYS A 349 -15.76 5.13 22.36
N SER A 350 -15.95 5.02 23.67
CA SER A 350 -17.21 5.45 24.29
C SER A 350 -17.39 6.98 24.25
N ASN A 351 -16.31 7.73 24.51
CA ASN A 351 -16.39 9.18 24.77
C ASN A 351 -15.36 10.01 23.98
N GLY A 352 -14.10 9.56 23.91
CA GLY A 352 -13.00 10.32 23.29
C GLY A 352 -13.19 10.51 21.79
N GLU A 353 -13.51 9.42 21.08
CA GLU A 353 -13.78 9.42 19.65
C GLU A 353 -14.96 10.31 19.28
N LYS A 354 -16.07 10.23 20.03
CA LYS A 354 -17.26 11.07 19.79
C LYS A 354 -16.94 12.55 19.95
N ARG A 355 -16.27 12.91 21.05
CA ARG A 355 -15.86 14.29 21.32
C ARG A 355 -14.95 14.85 20.23
N LEU A 356 -13.96 14.07 19.80
CA LEU A 356 -13.06 14.48 18.74
C LEU A 356 -13.81 14.63 17.42
N ASN A 357 -14.66 13.68 17.04
CA ASN A 357 -15.49 13.79 15.84
C ASN A 357 -16.39 15.04 15.86
N GLU A 358 -16.99 15.40 16.99
CA GLU A 358 -17.75 16.65 17.12
C GLU A 358 -16.86 17.89 16.92
N GLN A 359 -15.64 17.89 17.46
CA GLN A 359 -14.68 18.98 17.25
C GLN A 359 -14.28 19.10 15.79
N LEU A 360 -14.00 17.95 15.14
CA LEU A 360 -13.67 17.89 13.73
C LEU A 360 -14.80 18.45 12.87
N GLN A 361 -16.06 18.09 13.15
CA GLN A 361 -17.23 18.58 12.41
C GLN A 361 -17.49 20.07 12.60
N ARG A 362 -17.22 20.61 13.79
CA ARG A 362 -17.39 22.04 14.09
C ARG A 362 -16.27 22.91 13.52
N TYR A 363 -15.10 22.35 13.23
CA TYR A 363 -13.96 23.13 12.78
C TYR A 363 -14.18 23.65 11.34
N PRO A 364 -13.92 24.94 11.07
CA PRO A 364 -14.09 25.54 9.75
C PRO A 364 -12.95 25.16 8.79
N TRP A 365 -12.97 23.92 8.29
CA TRP A 365 -11.95 23.43 7.36
C TRP A 365 -11.88 24.24 6.06
N GLN A 366 -10.66 24.42 5.55
CA GLN A 366 -10.39 24.96 4.19
C GLN A 366 -10.89 26.39 3.94
N GLN A 367 -11.16 27.18 4.98
CA GLN A 367 -11.53 28.60 4.84
C GLN A 367 -10.33 29.52 4.63
N GLN A 368 -9.14 29.10 5.07
CA GLN A 368 -7.94 29.91 4.99
C GLN A 368 -7.19 29.75 3.65
N PRO A 369 -6.49 30.80 3.20
CA PRO A 369 -5.71 30.74 1.97
C PRO A 369 -4.54 29.74 2.10
N CYS A 370 -4.17 29.14 0.97
CA CYS A 370 -3.07 28.18 0.92
C CYS A 370 -1.72 28.91 1.05
N VAL A 371 -0.90 28.51 2.04
CA VAL A 371 0.44 29.07 2.29
C VAL A 371 1.36 28.89 1.08
N ILE A 372 1.32 27.71 0.44
CA ILE A 372 2.19 27.44 -0.70
C ILE A 372 1.78 28.26 -1.94
N LYS A 373 0.48 28.52 -2.13
CA LYS A 373 0.02 29.37 -3.25
C LYS A 373 0.56 30.80 -3.14
N ALA A 374 0.71 31.32 -1.92
CA ALA A 374 1.28 32.63 -1.67
C ALA A 374 2.79 32.71 -1.98
N ARG A 375 3.49 31.56 -2.04
CA ARG A 375 4.93 31.46 -2.35
C ARG A 375 5.22 31.32 -3.84
N LEU A 376 4.20 31.17 -4.69
CA LEU A 376 4.40 30.99 -6.12
C LEU A 376 4.94 32.27 -6.76
N SER A 377 6.06 32.18 -7.47
CA SER A 377 6.67 33.29 -8.21
C SER A 377 6.85 32.94 -9.67
N GLU A 378 6.26 33.75 -10.56
CA GLU A 378 6.39 33.58 -12.02
C GLU A 378 7.80 33.87 -12.54
N GLU A 379 8.62 34.58 -11.75
CA GLU A 379 10.01 34.91 -12.10
C GLU A 379 10.95 33.69 -11.98
N LEU A 380 10.58 32.72 -11.14
CA LEU A 380 11.42 31.55 -10.87
C LEU A 380 11.10 30.42 -11.84
N THR A 381 12.11 29.95 -12.56
CA THR A 381 11.98 28.76 -13.42
C THR A 381 12.14 27.47 -12.62
N ILE A 382 11.50 26.40 -13.09
CA ILE A 382 11.60 25.06 -12.47
C ILE A 382 13.06 24.56 -12.48
N GLU A 383 13.80 24.83 -13.55
CA GLU A 383 15.22 24.51 -13.62
C GLU A 383 16.03 25.23 -12.55
N ALA A 384 15.89 26.56 -12.43
CA ALA A 384 16.63 27.35 -11.45
C ALA A 384 16.34 26.91 -10.01
N TRP A 385 15.09 26.53 -9.73
CA TRP A 385 14.69 25.94 -8.46
C TRP A 385 15.45 24.64 -8.16
N TYR A 386 15.43 23.67 -9.07
CA TYR A 386 16.15 22.40 -8.85
C TYR A 386 17.68 22.59 -8.79
N ARG A 387 18.27 23.52 -9.55
CA ARG A 387 19.69 23.87 -9.42
C ARG A 387 20.02 24.39 -8.02
N ALA A 388 19.16 25.25 -7.46
CA ALA A 388 19.33 25.76 -6.11
C ALA A 388 19.19 24.65 -5.06
N GLN A 389 18.26 23.71 -5.24
CA GLN A 389 18.11 22.54 -4.38
C GLN A 389 19.35 21.61 -4.45
N GLU A 390 19.84 21.32 -5.65
CA GLU A 390 21.06 20.53 -5.87
C GLU A 390 22.28 21.20 -5.19
N ALA A 391 22.40 22.52 -5.26
CA ALA A 391 23.44 23.29 -4.57
C ALA A 391 23.35 23.21 -3.04
N LYS A 392 22.14 23.05 -2.48
CA LYS A 392 21.91 22.78 -1.05
C LYS A 392 22.23 21.32 -0.66
N GLY A 393 22.70 20.48 -1.60
CA GLY A 393 23.01 19.06 -1.38
C GLY A 393 21.77 18.17 -1.38
N ILE A 394 20.63 18.69 -1.85
CA ILE A 394 19.34 18.02 -1.80
C ILE A 394 19.19 17.15 -3.05
N GLN A 395 19.03 15.83 -2.87
CA GLN A 395 18.92 14.88 -3.98
C GLN A 395 17.45 14.56 -4.30
N SER A 396 16.93 15.16 -5.37
CA SER A 396 15.61 14.86 -5.95
C SER A 396 15.72 13.92 -7.15
N THR A 397 14.61 13.23 -7.47
CA THR A 397 14.51 12.39 -8.67
C THR A 397 14.30 13.21 -9.94
N PRO A 398 13.40 14.21 -9.98
CA PRO A 398 13.47 15.24 -11.00
C PRO A 398 14.79 16.00 -10.83
N ARG A 399 15.56 16.11 -11.90
CA ARG A 399 16.79 16.90 -11.94
C ARG A 399 16.54 18.21 -12.65
N ALA A 400 17.36 19.21 -12.39
CA ALA A 400 17.29 20.48 -13.12
C ALA A 400 17.34 20.27 -14.65
N GLU A 401 18.17 19.32 -15.09
CA GLU A 401 18.36 18.96 -16.51
C GLU A 401 17.09 18.47 -17.20
N ASP A 402 16.16 17.86 -16.46
CA ASP A 402 14.90 17.34 -16.99
C ASP A 402 13.96 18.47 -17.46
N PHE A 403 14.18 19.69 -16.96
CA PHE A 403 13.36 20.87 -17.25
C PHE A 403 14.07 21.89 -18.14
N MET A 404 15.28 21.58 -18.62
CA MET A 404 15.96 22.42 -19.61
C MET A 404 15.10 22.53 -20.88
N ARG A 405 14.89 23.77 -21.34
CA ARG A 405 14.21 24.03 -22.60
C ARG A 405 15.10 23.51 -23.72
N ARG A 406 14.70 22.39 -24.35
CA ARG A 406 15.43 21.86 -25.51
C ARG A 406 15.21 22.81 -26.69
N PRO A 407 16.27 23.28 -27.36
CA PRO A 407 16.14 24.16 -28.52
C PRO A 407 15.48 23.48 -29.74
N ASP A 408 15.36 22.14 -29.74
CA ASP A 408 15.03 21.36 -30.95
C ASP A 408 13.52 21.12 -31.21
N TYR A 409 12.61 21.86 -30.56
CA TYR A 409 11.16 21.67 -30.73
C TYR A 409 10.38 22.94 -31.14
N ASP A 410 11.09 24.02 -31.44
CA ASP A 410 10.52 25.21 -32.07
C ASP A 410 10.96 25.27 -33.56
N GLU A 411 10.54 24.27 -34.36
CA GLU A 411 10.42 24.35 -35.83
C GLU A 411 9.08 23.78 -36.30
#